data_AF-A0A2G5BCZ4-F1
#
_entry.id   AF-A0A2G5BCZ4-F1
#
_cell.length_a   1.000
_cell.length_b   1.000
_cell.length_c   1.000
_cell.angle_alpha   90.00
_cell.angle_beta   90.00
_cell.angle_gamma   90.00
#
_symmetry.space_group_name_H-M   'P 1'
#
loop_
_entity.id
_entity.type
_entity.pdbx_description
1 polymer ?
#
loop_
_entity_poly.entity_id
_entity_poly.type
_entity_poly.pdbx_seq_one_letter_code
_entity_poly.pdbx_strand_id
1 'polypeptide(L)'
;MAYLDSLAQCVGTLEQCNDNLHSMTSSLSSLTQTFPRVETVIRCEKKYDLTTASDINKAQTLISKEAVPFLFRQVDQLENAVEAIRVAYETLSQKVDDQKDEYEQLVANEELLSEVQKSLKVEQAALSDEQANLLNAKSLVAAKERDLAELNRVRSTTRNKSTVLEEASKVDAEIIKIRRIIAEVEHETMAIPTDDQIRDTEDGSDNYLVLDRLREQLALLPEISVDNEAATFIDSAMDTLELLENKVFVPWWDGNTNIQTERMRYLTRLLRYFYKEHGSTMHAVIETLLDHQSMTIDDLRKDLASTGHATTDLPLLINHLKKIGAVVTDTIVVGGKQVMAVQLDFNGLADDEYDEDVVMGDEDKAAA
;
A
#
# COMPACT_ATOMS: atom_id res chain seq x y z
N MET A 1 -46.69 -21.92 -147.78
CA MET A 1 -46.57 -20.45 -147.66
C MET A 1 -47.07 -19.96 -146.29
N ALA A 2 -48.32 -20.19 -145.88
CA ALA A 2 -48.89 -19.62 -144.63
C ALA A 2 -48.18 -19.96 -143.29
N TYR A 3 -47.50 -21.10 -143.17
CA TYR A 3 -46.79 -21.49 -141.94
C TYR A 3 -45.52 -20.65 -141.68
N LEU A 4 -44.87 -20.16 -142.74
CA LEU A 4 -43.67 -19.33 -142.61
C LEU A 4 -44.04 -17.91 -142.14
N ASP A 5 -45.19 -17.40 -142.58
CA ASP A 5 -45.71 -16.10 -142.13
C ASP A 5 -46.15 -16.12 -140.66
N SER A 6 -46.76 -17.22 -140.20
CA SER A 6 -47.14 -17.38 -138.79
C SER A 6 -45.91 -17.48 -137.85
N LEU A 7 -44.85 -18.16 -138.28
CA LEU A 7 -43.61 -18.22 -137.50
C LEU A 7 -42.91 -16.85 -137.46
N ALA A 8 -42.87 -16.14 -138.60
CA ALA A 8 -42.33 -14.78 -138.66
C ALA A 8 -43.11 -13.82 -137.75
N GLN A 9 -44.43 -13.96 -137.68
CA GLN A 9 -45.28 -13.17 -136.78
C GLN A 9 -45.02 -13.52 -135.30
N CYS A 10 -44.84 -14.80 -134.95
CA CYS A 10 -44.45 -15.21 -133.61
C CYS A 10 -43.08 -14.64 -133.20
N VAL A 11 -42.07 -14.72 -134.08
CA VAL A 11 -40.74 -14.14 -133.83
C VAL A 11 -40.84 -12.62 -133.64
N GLY A 12 -41.61 -11.93 -134.49
CA GLY A 12 -41.83 -10.49 -134.36
C GLY A 12 -42.54 -10.11 -133.04
N THR A 13 -43.53 -10.89 -132.60
CA THR A 13 -44.16 -10.66 -131.28
C THR A 13 -43.22 -10.95 -130.11
N LEU A 14 -42.32 -11.92 -130.26
CA LEU A 14 -41.33 -12.26 -129.22
C LEU A 14 -40.26 -11.17 -129.12
N GLU A 15 -39.79 -10.64 -130.26
CA GLU A 15 -38.89 -9.50 -130.32
C GLU A 15 -39.54 -8.25 -129.70
N GLN A 16 -40.80 -7.97 -130.04
CA GLN A 16 -41.54 -6.86 -129.43
C GLN A 16 -41.73 -7.04 -127.90
N CYS A 17 -41.95 -8.26 -127.43
CA CYS A 17 -42.00 -8.56 -126.00
C CYS A 17 -40.65 -8.34 -125.33
N ASN A 18 -39.56 -8.75 -125.98
CA ASN A 18 -38.20 -8.55 -125.50
C ASN A 18 -37.85 -7.05 -125.43
N ASP A 19 -38.23 -6.28 -126.44
CA ASP A 19 -38.02 -4.82 -126.47
C ASP A 19 -38.83 -4.13 -125.37
N ASN A 20 -40.08 -4.56 -125.14
CA ASN A 20 -40.91 -4.06 -124.05
C ASN A 20 -40.33 -4.40 -122.67
N LEU A 21 -39.81 -5.62 -122.47
CA LEU A 21 -39.12 -6.02 -121.24
C LEU A 21 -37.83 -5.23 -121.03
N HIS A 22 -37.09 -4.95 -122.10
CA HIS A 22 -35.88 -4.13 -122.03
C HIS A 22 -36.22 -2.67 -121.65
N SER A 23 -37.28 -2.12 -122.23
CA SER A 23 -37.82 -0.79 -121.89
C SER A 23 -38.34 -0.72 -120.45
N MET A 24 -39.01 -1.77 -119.96
CA MET A 24 -39.40 -1.87 -118.55
C MET A 24 -38.19 -1.95 -117.63
N THR A 25 -37.18 -2.74 -118.00
CA THR A 25 -35.95 -2.89 -117.20
C THR A 25 -35.18 -1.59 -117.11
N SER A 26 -35.07 -0.83 -118.21
CA SER A 26 -34.40 0.47 -118.21
C SER A 26 -35.18 1.51 -117.40
N SER A 27 -36.51 1.51 -117.49
CA SER A 27 -37.39 2.37 -116.68
C SER A 27 -37.33 2.03 -115.20
N LEU A 28 -37.23 0.74 -114.85
CA LEU A 28 -37.12 0.30 -113.46
C LEU A 28 -35.72 0.60 -112.90
N SER A 29 -34.69 0.47 -113.72
CA SER A 29 -33.32 0.85 -113.37
C SER A 29 -33.22 2.35 -113.07
N SER A 30 -33.83 3.22 -113.89
CA SER A 30 -33.83 4.67 -113.64
C SER A 30 -34.62 5.03 -112.37
N LEU A 31 -35.73 4.35 -112.08
CA LEU A 31 -36.52 4.56 -110.86
C LEU A 31 -35.75 4.11 -109.60
N THR A 32 -35.09 2.95 -109.67
CA THR A 32 -34.43 2.32 -108.52
C THR A 32 -33.03 2.86 -108.24
N GLN A 33 -32.42 3.61 -109.17
CA GLN A 33 -31.08 4.20 -109.01
C GLN A 33 -30.97 5.11 -107.76
N THR A 34 -32.09 5.65 -107.29
CA THR A 34 -32.14 6.54 -106.11
C THR A 34 -32.31 5.81 -104.78
N PHE A 35 -32.71 4.54 -104.77
CA PHE A 35 -32.98 3.78 -103.54
C PHE A 35 -31.74 3.57 -102.64
N PRO A 36 -30.53 3.28 -103.17
CA PRO A 36 -29.34 3.15 -102.31
C PRO A 36 -29.00 4.44 -101.55
N ARG A 37 -29.26 5.61 -102.18
CA ARG A 37 -29.07 6.91 -101.51
C ARG A 37 -30.07 7.12 -100.39
N VAL A 38 -31.35 6.84 -100.63
CA VAL A 38 -32.40 6.93 -99.59
C VAL A 38 -32.10 5.97 -98.44
N GLU A 39 -31.65 4.75 -98.74
CA GLU A 39 -31.25 3.78 -97.72
C GLU A 39 -30.08 4.28 -96.85
N THR A 40 -29.07 4.92 -97.45
CA THR A 40 -27.96 5.51 -96.68
C THR A 40 -28.42 6.65 -95.78
N VAL A 41 -29.34 7.51 -96.23
CA VAL A 41 -29.88 8.60 -95.42
C VAL A 41 -30.68 8.05 -94.23
N ILE A 42 -31.56 7.07 -94.46
CA ILE A 42 -32.36 6.44 -93.41
C ILE A 42 -31.46 5.71 -92.38
N ARG A 43 -30.37 5.07 -92.83
CA ARG A 43 -29.39 4.45 -91.91
C ARG A 43 -28.65 5.48 -91.07
N CYS A 44 -28.36 6.66 -91.62
CA CYS A 44 -27.73 7.75 -90.87
C CYS A 44 -28.69 8.40 -89.85
N GLU A 45 -30.00 8.45 -90.13
CA GLU A 45 -31.00 8.99 -89.19
C GLU A 45 -31.36 8.03 -88.03
N LYS A 46 -31.07 6.73 -88.15
CA LYS A 46 -31.50 5.70 -87.19
C LYS A 46 -30.78 5.69 -85.83
N LYS A 47 -29.92 6.66 -85.51
CA LYS A 47 -29.12 6.69 -84.26
C LYS A 47 -29.34 7.96 -83.43
N TYR A 48 -30.59 8.24 -83.08
CA TYR A 48 -30.87 9.22 -82.02
C TYR A 48 -31.74 8.56 -80.96
N ASP A 49 -31.14 8.16 -79.85
CA ASP A 49 -31.87 7.88 -78.62
C ASP A 49 -32.40 9.22 -78.10
N LEU A 50 -33.60 9.56 -78.54
CA LEU A 50 -34.28 10.79 -78.17
C LEU A 50 -34.89 10.61 -76.79
N THR A 51 -34.13 10.96 -75.75
CA THR A 51 -34.70 11.21 -74.42
C THR A 51 -35.69 12.35 -74.53
N THR A 52 -36.97 12.06 -74.30
CA THR A 52 -38.01 13.08 -74.42
C THR A 52 -38.00 14.00 -73.20
N ALA A 53 -38.47 15.24 -73.35
CA ALA A 53 -38.65 16.14 -72.22
C ALA A 53 -39.58 15.56 -71.13
N SER A 54 -40.51 14.68 -71.52
CA SER A 54 -41.34 13.89 -70.60
C SER A 54 -40.50 12.94 -69.76
N ASP A 55 -39.54 12.22 -70.36
CA ASP A 55 -38.67 11.30 -69.64
C ASP A 55 -37.73 12.03 -68.69
N ILE A 56 -37.25 13.23 -69.09
CA ILE A 56 -36.49 14.13 -68.22
C ILE A 56 -37.33 14.58 -67.01
N ASN A 57 -38.59 14.99 -67.22
CA ASN A 57 -39.47 15.39 -66.13
C ASN A 57 -39.80 14.22 -65.19
N LYS A 58 -40.01 13.01 -65.72
CA LYS A 58 -40.19 11.80 -64.90
C LYS A 58 -38.95 11.50 -64.07
N ALA A 59 -37.77 11.58 -64.68
CA ALA A 59 -36.49 11.40 -63.98
C ALA A 59 -36.27 12.48 -62.90
N GLN A 60 -36.54 13.76 -63.19
CA GLN A 60 -36.48 14.83 -62.19
C GLN A 60 -37.48 14.62 -61.04
N THR A 61 -38.67 14.10 -61.34
CA THR A 61 -39.66 13.76 -60.31
C THR A 61 -39.18 12.60 -59.43
N LEU A 62 -38.57 11.58 -60.01
CA LEU A 62 -37.94 10.48 -59.25
C LEU A 62 -36.77 10.95 -58.41
N ILE A 63 -35.88 11.76 -58.98
CA ILE A 63 -34.73 12.34 -58.27
C ILE A 63 -35.22 13.19 -57.08
N SER A 64 -36.19 14.07 -57.30
CA SER A 64 -36.72 14.94 -56.23
C SER A 64 -37.50 14.18 -55.16
N LYS A 65 -38.22 13.11 -55.51
CA LYS A 65 -39.01 12.33 -54.54
C LYS A 65 -38.24 11.26 -53.80
N GLU A 66 -37.25 10.65 -54.43
CA GLU A 66 -36.56 9.48 -53.87
C GLU A 66 -35.09 9.77 -53.59
N ALA A 67 -34.36 10.30 -54.57
CA ALA A 67 -32.92 10.51 -54.42
C ALA A 67 -32.59 11.65 -53.45
N VAL A 68 -33.30 12.78 -53.51
CA VAL A 68 -33.06 13.92 -52.61
C VAL A 68 -33.34 13.56 -51.15
N PRO A 69 -34.50 12.96 -50.78
CA PRO A 69 -34.73 12.54 -49.39
C PRO A 69 -33.76 11.47 -48.91
N PHE A 70 -33.33 10.58 -49.81
CA PHE A 70 -32.30 9.59 -49.49
C PHE A 70 -30.96 10.26 -49.16
N LEU A 71 -30.53 11.24 -49.95
CA LEU A 71 -29.32 12.01 -49.70
C LEU A 71 -29.40 12.79 -48.39
N PHE A 72 -30.54 13.43 -48.09
CA PHE A 72 -30.73 14.10 -46.80
C PHE A 72 -30.59 13.13 -45.61
N ARG A 73 -31.20 11.94 -45.68
CA ARG A 73 -31.02 10.92 -44.64
C ARG A 73 -29.57 10.47 -44.49
N GLN A 74 -28.83 10.35 -45.60
CA GLN A 74 -27.41 10.01 -45.54
C GLN A 74 -26.58 11.14 -44.91
N VAL A 75 -26.89 12.39 -45.23
CA VAL A 75 -26.24 13.56 -44.61
C VAL A 75 -26.52 13.58 -43.11
N ASP A 76 -27.78 13.42 -42.69
CA ASP A 76 -28.14 13.36 -41.27
C ASP A 76 -27.41 12.21 -40.54
N GLN A 77 -27.28 11.03 -41.18
CA GLN A 77 -26.52 9.91 -40.62
C GLN A 77 -25.03 10.23 -40.47
N LEU A 78 -24.43 10.91 -41.44
CA LEU A 78 -23.04 11.33 -41.39
C LEU A 78 -22.82 12.42 -40.33
N GLU A 79 -23.73 13.39 -40.21
CA GLU A 79 -23.67 14.42 -39.17
C GLU A 79 -23.73 13.80 -37.77
N ASN A 80 -24.66 12.86 -37.56
CA ASN A 80 -24.75 12.12 -36.29
C ASN A 80 -23.48 11.29 -36.01
N ALA A 81 -22.89 10.67 -37.03
CA ALA A 81 -21.63 9.92 -36.88
C ALA A 81 -20.46 10.84 -36.54
N VAL A 82 -20.38 12.02 -37.17
CA VAL A 82 -19.36 13.04 -36.89
C VAL A 82 -19.50 13.55 -35.46
N GLU A 83 -20.72 13.84 -35.00
CA GLU A 83 -20.93 14.30 -33.62
C GLU A 83 -20.57 13.20 -32.60
N ALA A 84 -20.91 11.94 -32.88
CA ALA A 84 -20.49 10.83 -32.03
C ALA A 84 -18.97 10.69 -31.95
N ILE A 85 -18.25 10.88 -33.07
CA ILE A 85 -16.79 10.90 -33.10
C ILE A 85 -16.25 12.10 -32.32
N ARG A 86 -16.87 13.28 -32.44
CA ARG A 86 -16.49 14.50 -31.72
C ARG A 86 -16.57 14.29 -30.21
N VAL A 87 -17.68 13.75 -29.71
CA VAL A 87 -17.88 13.45 -28.29
C VAL A 87 -16.89 12.39 -27.80
N ALA A 88 -16.64 11.35 -28.60
CA ALA A 88 -15.65 10.33 -28.27
C ALA A 88 -14.22 10.92 -28.18
N TYR A 89 -13.88 11.84 -29.09
CA TYR A 89 -12.60 12.56 -29.07
C TYR A 89 -12.48 13.48 -27.85
N GLU A 90 -13.52 14.25 -27.52
CA GLU A 90 -13.54 15.09 -26.30
C GLU A 90 -13.34 14.24 -25.04
N THR A 91 -14.04 13.09 -24.95
CA THR A 91 -13.89 12.15 -23.84
C THR A 91 -12.47 11.56 -23.76
N LEU A 92 -11.87 11.23 -24.91
CA LEU A 92 -10.51 10.71 -24.96
C LEU A 92 -9.48 11.79 -24.58
N SER A 93 -9.69 13.03 -25.04
CA SER A 93 -8.84 14.18 -24.68
C SER A 93 -8.85 14.39 -23.17
N GLN A 94 -10.05 14.40 -22.56
CA GLN A 94 -10.20 14.52 -21.10
C GLN A 94 -9.40 13.43 -20.36
N LYS A 95 -9.49 12.18 -20.80
CA LYS A 95 -8.74 11.07 -20.19
C LYS A 95 -7.23 11.23 -20.33
N VAL A 96 -6.76 11.79 -21.44
CA VAL A 96 -5.32 12.05 -21.65
C VAL A 96 -4.85 13.16 -20.71
N ASP A 97 -5.65 14.20 -20.51
CA ASP A 97 -5.35 15.28 -19.57
C ASP A 97 -5.34 14.75 -18.12
N ASP A 98 -6.33 13.96 -17.72
CA ASP A 98 -6.39 13.32 -16.40
C ASP A 98 -5.16 12.42 -16.15
N GLN A 99 -4.73 11.64 -17.15
CA GLN A 99 -3.53 10.80 -17.06
C GLN A 99 -2.23 11.63 -17.00
N LYS A 100 -2.19 12.79 -17.66
CA LYS A 100 -1.05 13.69 -17.61
C LYS A 100 -0.91 14.29 -16.20
N ASP A 101 -2.02 14.69 -15.60
CA ASP A 101 -2.05 15.21 -14.23
C ASP A 101 -1.64 14.13 -13.21
N GLU A 102 -2.14 12.89 -13.36
CA GLU A 102 -1.72 11.75 -12.52
C GLU A 102 -0.22 11.47 -12.65
N TYR A 103 0.32 11.51 -13.88
CA TYR A 103 1.75 11.32 -14.12
C TYR A 103 2.59 12.42 -13.46
N GLU A 104 2.18 13.68 -13.55
CA GLU A 104 2.86 14.80 -12.90
C GLU A 104 2.88 14.64 -11.36
N GLN A 105 1.78 14.16 -10.77
CA GLN A 105 1.74 13.84 -9.33
C GLN A 105 2.67 12.70 -8.96
N LEU A 106 2.76 11.64 -9.78
CA LEU A 106 3.68 10.53 -9.55
C LEU A 106 5.14 10.99 -9.60
N VAL A 107 5.50 11.85 -10.54
CA VAL A 107 6.85 12.43 -10.63
C VAL A 107 7.17 13.26 -9.37
N ALA A 108 6.25 14.10 -8.91
CA ALA A 108 6.44 14.87 -7.67
C ALA A 108 6.60 13.95 -6.44
N ASN A 109 5.83 12.86 -6.37
CA ASN A 109 5.96 11.86 -5.31
C ASN A 109 7.32 11.13 -5.35
N GLU A 110 7.85 10.84 -6.54
CA GLU A 110 9.17 10.23 -6.69
C GLU A 110 10.29 11.17 -6.21
N GLU A 111 10.17 12.47 -6.49
CA GLU A 111 11.11 13.48 -5.97
C GLU A 111 11.08 13.54 -4.43
N LEU A 112 9.89 13.55 -3.84
CA LEU A 112 9.72 13.50 -2.37
C LEU A 112 10.30 12.20 -1.78
N LEU A 113 10.06 11.05 -2.41
CA LEU A 113 10.59 9.77 -1.95
C LEU A 113 12.11 9.74 -2.01
N SER A 114 12.71 10.32 -3.07
CA SER A 114 14.16 10.49 -3.20
C SER A 114 14.74 11.38 -2.09
N GLU A 115 14.05 12.46 -1.74
CA GLU A 115 14.45 13.34 -0.63
C GLU A 115 14.34 12.64 0.74
N VAL A 116 13.23 11.95 0.99
CA VAL A 116 13.06 11.13 2.20
C VAL A 116 14.14 10.05 2.27
N GLN A 117 14.47 9.38 1.18
CA GLN A 117 15.51 8.36 1.16
C GLN A 117 16.91 8.94 1.44
N LYS A 118 17.20 10.16 0.98
CA LYS A 118 18.43 10.88 1.35
C LYS A 118 18.46 11.19 2.83
N SER A 119 17.36 11.72 3.39
CA SER A 119 17.27 12.02 4.82
C SER A 119 17.45 10.78 5.68
N LEU A 120 16.80 9.66 5.31
CA LEU A 120 16.91 8.38 6.00
C LEU A 120 18.34 7.85 6.02
N LYS A 121 19.10 8.01 4.92
CA LYS A 121 20.52 7.62 4.89
C LYS A 121 21.37 8.47 5.84
N VAL A 122 21.08 9.77 5.93
CA VAL A 122 21.78 10.68 6.86
C VAL A 122 21.49 10.28 8.30
N GLU A 123 20.21 10.08 8.64
CA GLU A 123 19.80 9.65 9.99
C GLU A 123 20.35 8.26 10.35
N GLN A 124 20.40 7.31 9.41
CA GLN A 124 21.03 6.01 9.63
C GLN A 124 22.53 6.12 9.93
N ALA A 125 23.24 7.03 9.24
CA ALA A 125 24.65 7.28 9.52
C ALA A 125 24.84 7.90 10.91
N ALA A 126 24.02 8.91 11.26
CA ALA A 126 24.05 9.54 12.57
C ALA A 126 23.77 8.53 13.71
N LEU A 127 22.76 7.67 13.54
CA LEU A 127 22.43 6.63 14.51
C LEU A 127 23.59 5.63 14.69
N SER A 128 24.26 5.24 13.61
CA SER A 128 25.43 4.36 13.67
C SER A 128 26.59 5.00 14.45
N ASP A 129 26.85 6.29 14.23
CA ASP A 129 27.88 7.03 14.96
C ASP A 129 27.53 7.13 16.46
N GLU A 130 26.25 7.35 16.78
CA GLU A 130 25.78 7.43 18.16
C GLU A 130 25.86 6.07 18.88
N GLN A 131 25.56 4.97 18.19
CA GLN A 131 25.78 3.61 18.70
C GLN A 131 27.26 3.32 18.99
N ALA A 132 28.16 3.78 18.12
CA ALA A 132 29.61 3.65 18.35
C ALA A 132 30.06 4.46 19.57
N ASN A 133 29.54 5.69 19.73
CA ASN A 133 29.79 6.54 20.90
C ASN A 133 29.27 5.90 22.20
N LEU A 134 28.07 5.30 22.17
CA LEU A 134 27.51 4.60 23.31
C LEU A 134 28.39 3.40 23.73
N LEU A 135 28.88 2.62 22.76
CA LEU A 135 29.76 1.49 23.02
C LEU A 135 31.09 1.95 23.64
N ASN A 136 31.66 3.05 23.13
CA ASN A 136 32.83 3.68 23.73
C ASN A 136 32.58 4.14 25.17
N ALA A 137 31.44 4.80 25.43
CA ALA A 137 31.06 5.23 26.77
C ALA A 137 30.89 4.04 27.73
N LYS A 138 30.23 2.95 27.29
CA LYS A 138 30.12 1.70 28.08
C LYS A 138 31.49 1.12 28.41
N SER A 139 32.43 1.13 27.47
CA SER A 139 33.80 0.66 27.72
C SER A 139 34.54 1.51 28.74
N LEU A 140 34.34 2.83 28.70
CA LEU A 140 34.92 3.79 29.64
C LEU A 140 34.34 3.59 31.06
N VAL A 141 33.02 3.40 31.16
CA VAL A 141 32.35 3.09 32.43
C VAL A 141 32.90 1.80 33.02
N ALA A 142 33.00 0.72 32.23
CA ALA A 142 33.57 -0.54 32.70
C ALA A 142 35.04 -0.40 33.14
N ALA A 143 35.83 0.47 32.49
CA ALA A 143 37.19 0.78 32.95
C ALA A 143 37.17 1.52 34.29
N LYS A 144 36.29 2.52 34.45
CA LYS A 144 36.14 3.29 35.69
C LYS A 144 35.63 2.43 36.86
N GLU A 145 34.76 1.47 36.61
CA GLU A 145 34.31 0.50 37.61
C GLU A 145 35.46 -0.40 38.09
N ARG A 146 36.35 -0.84 37.18
CA ARG A 146 37.57 -1.57 37.56
C ARG A 146 38.50 -0.70 38.40
N ASP A 147 38.74 0.55 37.99
CA ASP A 147 39.55 1.51 38.74
C ASP A 147 38.98 1.70 40.16
N LEU A 148 37.66 1.87 40.30
CA LEU A 148 36.98 1.99 41.59
C LEU A 148 37.11 0.73 42.45
N ALA A 149 36.96 -0.45 41.85
CA ALA A 149 37.14 -1.71 42.57
C ALA A 149 38.58 -1.87 43.07
N GLU A 150 39.58 -1.47 42.28
CA GLU A 150 40.99 -1.47 42.69
C GLU A 150 41.25 -0.45 43.80
N LEU A 151 40.72 0.78 43.67
CA LEU A 151 40.85 1.81 44.69
C LEU A 151 40.21 1.37 46.02
N ASN A 152 39.06 0.71 45.97
CA ASN A 152 38.42 0.11 47.15
C ASN A 152 39.27 -1.01 47.76
N ARG A 153 39.92 -1.86 46.94
CA ARG A 153 40.87 -2.87 47.44
C ARG A 153 42.06 -2.20 48.12
N VAL A 154 42.71 -1.22 47.48
CA VAL A 154 43.83 -0.48 48.06
C VAL A 154 43.41 0.15 49.38
N ARG A 155 42.27 0.86 49.42
CA ARG A 155 41.72 1.46 50.64
C ARG A 155 41.51 0.43 51.75
N SER A 156 40.96 -0.74 51.44
CA SER A 156 40.78 -1.82 52.43
C SER A 156 42.11 -2.36 52.95
N THR A 157 43.11 -2.54 52.08
CA THR A 157 44.45 -2.98 52.48
C THR A 157 45.18 -1.93 53.30
N THR A 158 45.05 -0.64 52.96
CA THR A 158 45.61 0.47 53.74
C THR A 158 44.94 0.57 55.11
N ARG A 159 43.61 0.37 55.19
CA ARG A 159 42.89 0.30 56.47
C ARG A 159 43.40 -0.86 57.33
N ASN A 160 43.63 -2.02 56.73
CA ASN A 160 44.12 -3.22 57.44
C ASN A 160 45.61 -3.16 57.79
N LYS A 161 46.43 -2.48 56.98
CA LYS A 161 47.87 -2.23 57.21
C LYS A 161 48.13 -0.93 57.96
N SER A 162 47.09 -0.23 58.41
CA SER A 162 47.22 1.05 59.08
C SER A 162 47.94 0.82 60.40
N THR A 163 49.26 1.01 60.39
CA THR A 163 50.11 1.12 61.57
C THR A 163 49.60 2.23 62.48
N VAL A 164 48.85 3.20 61.97
CA VAL A 164 48.19 4.25 62.75
C VAL A 164 47.13 3.68 63.71
N LEU A 165 46.42 2.61 63.34
CA LEU A 165 45.45 1.94 64.24
C LEU A 165 46.16 1.09 65.30
N GLU A 166 47.24 0.40 64.94
CA GLU A 166 48.08 -0.32 65.91
C GLU A 166 48.84 0.64 66.83
N GLU A 167 49.39 1.74 66.32
CA GLU A 167 50.06 2.80 67.08
C GLU A 167 49.08 3.54 67.98
N ALA A 168 47.87 3.84 67.52
CA ALA A 168 46.81 4.39 68.38
C ALA A 168 46.48 3.45 69.54
N SER A 169 46.40 2.14 69.29
CA SER A 169 46.17 1.16 70.37
C SER A 169 47.34 1.04 71.35
N LYS A 170 48.58 1.23 70.89
CA LYS A 170 49.79 1.28 71.73
C LYS A 170 49.84 2.55 72.57
N VAL A 171 49.47 3.69 71.97
CA VAL A 171 49.37 4.98 72.66
C VAL A 171 48.27 4.92 73.72
N ASP A 172 47.10 4.33 73.43
CA ASP A 172 46.05 4.12 74.44
C ASP A 172 46.53 3.22 75.60
N ALA A 173 47.28 2.16 75.29
CA ALA A 173 47.87 1.30 76.31
C ALA A 173 48.93 2.04 77.17
N GLU A 174 49.71 2.94 76.58
CA GLU A 174 50.64 3.81 77.31
C GLU A 174 49.90 4.87 78.15
N ILE A 175 48.81 5.46 77.64
CA ILE A 175 47.96 6.37 78.40
C ILE A 175 47.38 5.68 79.63
N ILE A 176 46.92 4.43 79.50
CA ILE A 176 46.43 3.63 80.64
C ILE A 176 47.55 3.39 81.67
N LYS A 177 48.77 3.09 81.22
CA LYS A 177 49.92 2.93 82.13
C LYS A 177 50.27 4.23 82.84
N ILE A 178 50.31 5.36 82.12
CA ILE A 178 50.59 6.67 82.71
C ILE A 178 49.51 7.04 83.71
N ARG A 179 48.22 6.81 83.41
CA ARG A 179 47.13 7.04 84.37
C ARG A 179 47.24 6.18 85.62
N ARG A 180 47.73 4.94 85.50
CA ARG A 180 47.98 4.08 86.67
C ARG A 180 49.15 4.59 87.52
N ILE A 181 50.24 5.05 86.88
CA ILE A 181 51.36 5.68 87.58
C ILE A 181 50.92 6.99 88.24
N ILE A 182 50.12 7.81 87.58
CA ILE A 182 49.54 9.02 88.18
C ILE A 182 48.68 8.67 89.38
N ALA A 183 47.83 7.65 89.30
CA ALA A 183 47.03 7.19 90.44
C ALA A 183 47.90 6.64 91.59
N GLU A 184 49.03 5.98 91.29
CA GLU A 184 50.01 5.54 92.29
C GLU A 184 50.73 6.74 92.93
N VAL A 185 51.11 7.75 92.14
CA VAL A 185 51.72 9.01 92.63
C VAL A 185 50.71 9.84 93.43
N GLU A 186 49.43 9.88 93.04
CA GLU A 186 48.33 10.50 93.80
C GLU A 186 48.10 9.74 95.11
N HIS A 187 48.22 8.41 95.12
CA HIS A 187 48.15 7.61 96.34
C HIS A 187 49.37 7.82 97.26
N GLU A 188 50.56 8.10 96.70
CA GLU A 188 51.77 8.44 97.45
C GLU A 188 51.81 9.91 97.93
N THR A 189 51.07 10.81 97.27
CA THR A 189 50.99 12.25 97.63
C THR A 189 49.80 12.60 98.51
N MET A 190 48.84 11.68 98.73
CA MET A 190 47.72 11.80 99.68
C MET A 190 48.13 11.77 101.18
N ALA A 191 49.42 11.92 101.49
CA ALA A 191 49.97 11.95 102.84
C ALA A 191 50.61 13.30 103.24
N ILE A 192 50.17 14.45 102.71
CA ILE A 192 50.42 15.78 103.31
C ILE A 192 49.20 16.70 103.05
N PRO A 193 48.68 17.43 104.06
CA PRO A 193 47.51 18.31 103.90
C PRO A 193 47.84 19.76 103.49
N THR A 194 46.76 20.44 103.06
CA THR A 194 46.50 21.90 102.91
C THR A 194 46.86 22.63 101.60
N ASP A 195 45.77 23.02 100.92
CA ASP A 195 45.32 24.39 100.61
C ASP A 195 45.75 25.14 99.34
N ASP A 196 44.75 25.86 98.84
CA ASP A 196 44.70 26.99 97.89
C ASP A 196 44.92 26.82 96.36
N GLN A 197 43.77 26.95 95.67
CA GLN A 197 43.47 27.82 94.52
C GLN A 197 43.93 27.51 93.08
N ILE A 198 43.07 28.03 92.18
CA ILE A 198 43.17 28.29 90.73
C ILE A 198 42.66 27.12 89.86
N ARG A 199 41.40 27.06 89.38
CA ARG A 199 40.60 27.95 88.50
C ARG A 199 40.63 27.50 87.03
N ASP A 200 39.41 27.34 86.50
CA ASP A 200 38.93 27.32 85.10
C ASP A 200 39.58 26.35 84.08
N THR A 201 38.79 25.43 83.53
CA THR A 201 38.25 25.55 82.16
C THR A 201 37.18 24.47 81.90
N GLU A 202 35.97 24.95 81.63
CA GLU A 202 34.96 24.29 80.81
C GLU A 202 35.51 24.05 79.40
N ASP A 203 35.38 22.84 78.86
CA ASP A 203 34.86 22.56 77.52
C ASP A 203 35.17 21.11 77.12
N GLY A 204 34.16 20.43 76.59
CA GLY A 204 34.28 19.07 76.11
C GLY A 204 32.96 18.35 75.86
N SER A 205 31.87 19.07 75.66
CA SER A 205 30.65 18.52 75.05
C SER A 205 30.80 18.54 73.54
N ASP A 206 31.53 17.59 72.97
CA ASP A 206 31.54 17.35 71.52
C ASP A 206 31.85 15.89 71.24
N ASN A 207 30.88 15.02 71.51
CA ASN A 207 30.93 13.62 71.05
C ASN A 207 29.57 13.05 70.61
N TYR A 208 28.63 13.91 70.23
CA TYR A 208 27.29 13.51 69.76
C TYR A 208 26.88 14.09 68.39
N LEU A 209 27.84 14.44 67.52
CA LEU A 209 27.55 14.89 66.14
C LEU A 209 28.05 13.95 65.04
N VAL A 210 28.60 12.78 65.39
CA VAL A 210 29.08 11.78 64.41
C VAL A 210 27.99 10.78 64.02
N LEU A 211 27.00 10.52 64.89
CA LEU A 211 25.91 9.57 64.61
C LEU A 211 24.81 10.16 63.73
N ASP A 212 24.49 11.45 63.87
CA ASP A 212 23.48 12.10 63.02
C ASP A 212 24.01 12.35 61.59
N ARG A 213 25.31 12.58 61.43
CA ARG A 213 25.94 12.72 60.11
C ARG A 213 26.05 11.40 59.34
N LEU A 214 26.18 10.27 60.04
CA LEU A 214 26.11 8.93 59.44
C LEU A 214 24.66 8.52 59.12
N ARG A 215 23.67 9.04 59.86
CA ARG A 215 22.25 8.77 59.63
C ARG A 215 21.70 9.56 58.42
N GLU A 216 22.12 10.81 58.23
CA GLU A 216 21.83 11.58 57.01
C GLU A 216 22.50 11.00 55.77
N GLN A 217 23.72 10.44 55.89
CA GLN A 217 24.41 9.80 54.76
C GLN A 217 23.84 8.42 54.38
N LEU A 218 23.17 7.72 55.30
CA LEU A 218 22.42 6.49 54.99
C LEU A 218 21.04 6.74 54.36
N ALA A 219 20.43 7.91 54.63
CA ALA A 219 19.17 8.33 54.01
C ALA A 219 19.32 8.84 52.56
N LEU A 220 20.56 9.04 52.09
CA LEU A 220 20.91 9.54 50.75
C LEU A 220 21.41 8.45 49.78
N LEU A 221 21.31 7.18 50.16
CA LEU A 221 21.53 6.06 49.23
C LEU A 221 20.22 5.78 48.46
N PRO A 222 20.22 5.83 47.11
CA PRO A 222 19.05 5.43 46.34
C PRO A 222 18.75 3.97 46.62
N GLU A 223 17.47 3.67 46.85
CA GLU A 223 16.93 2.31 46.87
C GLU A 223 17.44 1.54 45.65
N ILE A 224 18.11 0.42 45.90
CA ILE A 224 18.42 -0.56 44.88
C ILE A 224 17.09 -1.22 44.50
N SER A 225 16.39 -0.65 43.52
CA SER A 225 15.32 -1.34 42.81
C SER A 225 15.92 -2.12 41.63
N VAL A 226 16.09 -3.41 41.82
CA VAL A 226 16.15 -4.37 40.72
C VAL A 226 14.78 -4.38 40.04
N ASP A 227 14.76 -4.53 38.71
CA ASP A 227 13.61 -4.70 37.78
C ASP A 227 12.98 -3.49 37.07
N ASN A 228 13.56 -2.27 37.14
CA ASN A 228 13.08 -1.17 36.29
C ASN A 228 13.55 -1.25 34.82
N GLU A 229 14.64 -1.94 34.48
CA GLU A 229 15.07 -2.10 33.08
C GLU A 229 14.23 -3.13 32.31
N ALA A 230 13.73 -4.17 32.99
CA ALA A 230 12.84 -5.17 32.37
C ALA A 230 11.42 -4.61 32.21
N ALA A 231 10.93 -3.85 33.20
CA ALA A 231 9.65 -3.15 33.09
C ALA A 231 9.69 -2.07 32.00
N THR A 232 10.72 -1.23 31.96
CA THR A 232 10.87 -0.22 30.89
C THR A 232 11.15 -0.84 29.50
N PHE A 233 11.76 -2.02 29.41
CA PHE A 233 11.90 -2.75 28.15
C PHE A 233 10.58 -3.39 27.70
N ILE A 234 9.77 -3.91 28.62
CA ILE A 234 8.44 -4.47 28.32
C ILE A 234 7.46 -3.34 28.00
N ASP A 235 7.46 -2.24 28.74
CA ASP A 235 6.66 -1.05 28.45
C ASP A 235 7.10 -0.42 27.12
N SER A 236 8.41 -0.32 26.84
CA SER A 236 8.90 0.12 25.53
C SER A 236 8.58 -0.86 24.39
N ALA A 237 8.50 -2.16 24.66
CA ALA A 237 8.09 -3.18 23.70
C ALA A 237 6.58 -3.19 23.47
N MET A 238 5.79 -2.88 24.50
CA MET A 238 4.34 -2.70 24.43
C MET A 238 4.01 -1.39 23.70
N ASP A 239 4.69 -0.28 24.04
CA ASP A 239 4.58 1.01 23.34
C ASP A 239 4.98 0.88 21.85
N THR A 240 5.99 0.07 21.52
CA THR A 240 6.36 -0.18 20.12
C THR A 240 5.40 -1.13 19.40
N LEU A 241 4.75 -2.05 20.12
CA LEU A 241 3.67 -2.89 19.58
C LEU A 241 2.39 -2.08 19.37
N GLU A 242 2.03 -1.19 20.30
CA GLU A 242 0.89 -0.27 20.25
C GLU A 242 1.09 0.79 19.16
N LEU A 243 2.33 1.27 18.95
CA LEU A 243 2.69 2.15 17.84
C LEU A 243 2.75 1.42 16.49
N LEU A 244 2.97 0.10 16.49
CA LEU A 244 2.87 -0.77 15.31
C LEU A 244 1.41 -1.11 15.00
N GLU A 245 0.58 -1.32 16.01
CA GLU A 245 -0.86 -1.57 15.92
C GLU A 245 -1.55 -0.34 15.32
N ASN A 246 -1.25 0.85 15.83
CA ASN A 246 -1.79 2.13 15.36
C ASN A 246 -1.25 2.62 14.00
N LYS A 247 -0.11 2.10 13.49
CA LYS A 247 0.43 2.49 12.17
C LYS A 247 0.24 1.45 11.08
N VAL A 248 0.14 0.17 11.46
CA VAL A 248 -0.07 -0.92 10.51
C VAL A 248 -1.57 -1.11 10.25
N PHE A 249 -2.47 -0.79 11.20
CA PHE A 249 -3.88 -1.20 11.15
C PHE A 249 -4.97 -0.10 11.07
N VAL A 250 -4.62 1.17 10.84
CA VAL A 250 -5.56 2.27 10.47
C VAL A 250 -5.98 2.15 8.98
N PRO A 251 -7.23 2.50 8.58
CA PRO A 251 -8.10 1.63 7.81
C PRO A 251 -7.46 1.13 6.52
N TRP A 252 -7.46 -0.19 6.37
CA TRP A 252 -6.79 -1.00 5.34
C TRP A 252 -7.29 -0.81 3.90
N TRP A 253 -7.76 0.39 3.55
CA TRP A 253 -8.39 0.62 2.26
C TRP A 253 -8.12 1.99 1.67
N ASP A 254 -6.86 2.43 1.66
CA ASP A 254 -6.42 3.35 0.63
C ASP A 254 -6.17 2.55 -0.66
N GLY A 255 -6.81 2.95 -1.76
CA GLY A 255 -6.75 2.28 -3.08
C GLY A 255 -5.36 2.27 -3.75
N ASN A 256 -4.30 2.47 -3.00
CA ASN A 256 -2.91 2.44 -3.46
C ASN A 256 -2.30 1.05 -3.24
N THR A 257 -2.37 0.22 -4.28
CA THR A 257 -1.92 -1.18 -4.32
C THR A 257 -0.44 -1.36 -3.94
N ASN A 258 0.40 -0.34 -4.12
CA ASN A 258 1.82 -0.40 -3.77
C ASN A 258 2.06 -0.36 -2.25
N ILE A 259 1.34 0.50 -1.52
CA ILE A 259 1.45 0.62 -0.06
C ILE A 259 0.92 -0.65 0.61
N GLN A 260 -0.16 -1.22 0.08
CA GLN A 260 -0.70 -2.51 0.52
C GLN A 260 0.32 -3.64 0.33
N THR A 261 0.99 -3.68 -0.82
CA THR A 261 2.03 -4.70 -1.10
C THR A 261 3.22 -4.60 -0.15
N GLU A 262 3.65 -3.39 0.21
CA GLU A 262 4.74 -3.18 1.17
C GLU A 262 4.35 -3.53 2.61
N ARG A 263 3.14 -3.14 3.03
CA ARG A 263 2.58 -3.52 4.34
C ARG A 263 2.42 -5.04 4.45
N MET A 264 1.94 -5.69 3.40
CA MET A 264 1.85 -7.15 3.34
C MET A 264 3.23 -7.81 3.42
N ARG A 265 4.23 -7.30 2.71
CA ARG A 265 5.61 -7.80 2.78
C ARG A 265 6.22 -7.64 4.18
N TYR A 266 5.87 -6.57 4.89
CA TYR A 266 6.29 -6.33 6.26
C TYR A 266 5.59 -7.28 7.24
N LEU A 267 4.27 -7.46 7.11
CA LEU A 267 3.50 -8.44 7.88
C LEU A 267 4.03 -9.87 7.70
N THR A 268 4.41 -10.27 6.47
CA THR A 268 5.06 -11.56 6.22
C THR A 268 6.36 -11.70 7.02
N ARG A 269 7.16 -10.63 7.11
CA ARG A 269 8.43 -10.65 7.85
C ARG A 269 8.20 -10.78 9.35
N LEU A 270 7.21 -10.07 9.89
CA LEU A 270 6.81 -10.17 11.30
C LEU A 270 6.30 -11.58 11.62
N LEU A 271 5.36 -12.11 10.83
CA LEU A 271 4.82 -13.45 11.05
C LEU A 271 5.90 -14.53 10.92
N ARG A 272 6.86 -14.40 9.99
CA ARG A 272 8.01 -15.32 9.91
C ARG A 272 8.99 -15.18 11.08
N TYR A 273 9.08 -14.00 11.68
CA TYR A 273 9.94 -13.76 12.84
C TYR A 273 9.37 -14.41 14.10
N PHE A 274 8.08 -14.20 14.37
CA PHE A 274 7.40 -14.74 15.56
C PHE A 274 6.97 -16.20 15.40
N TYR A 275 6.60 -16.63 14.19
CA TYR A 275 6.14 -17.98 13.88
C TYR A 275 6.99 -18.60 12.77
N LYS A 276 8.21 -19.05 13.11
CA LYS A 276 9.20 -19.54 12.13
C LYS A 276 8.68 -20.60 11.15
N GLU A 277 7.90 -21.56 11.64
CA GLU A 277 7.42 -22.70 10.83
C GLU A 277 6.05 -22.43 10.17
N HIS A 278 5.26 -21.50 10.73
CA HIS A 278 3.87 -21.28 10.31
C HIS A 278 3.60 -19.88 9.77
N GLY A 279 4.56 -18.97 9.82
CA GLY A 279 4.39 -17.56 9.45
C GLY A 279 4.12 -17.36 7.97
N SER A 280 4.63 -18.24 7.10
CA SER A 280 4.28 -18.24 5.68
C SER A 280 2.82 -18.64 5.44
N THR A 281 2.31 -19.62 6.18
CA THR A 281 0.93 -20.07 6.08
C THR A 281 -0.05 -19.08 6.71
N MET A 282 0.30 -18.47 7.85
CA MET A 282 -0.49 -17.39 8.46
C MET A 282 -0.59 -16.18 7.54
N HIS A 283 0.51 -15.83 6.84
CA HIS A 283 0.48 -14.77 5.84
C HIS A 283 -0.44 -15.11 4.67
N ALA A 284 -0.35 -16.33 4.13
CA ALA A 284 -1.23 -16.77 3.05
C ALA A 284 -2.72 -16.81 3.47
N VAL A 285 -3.01 -17.13 4.74
CA VAL A 285 -4.38 -17.04 5.29
C VAL A 285 -4.88 -15.60 5.23
N ILE A 286 -4.09 -14.63 5.69
CA ILE A 286 -4.47 -13.21 5.68
C ILE A 286 -4.61 -12.69 4.25
N GLU A 287 -3.71 -13.07 3.34
CA GLU A 287 -3.78 -12.71 1.91
C GLU A 287 -5.05 -13.25 1.24
N THR A 288 -5.38 -14.52 1.49
CA THR A 288 -6.59 -15.13 0.92
C THR A 288 -7.86 -14.48 1.48
N LEU A 289 -7.87 -14.14 2.77
CA LEU A 289 -8.99 -13.46 3.42
C LEU A 289 -9.11 -11.99 2.99
N LEU A 290 -8.02 -11.33 2.61
CA LEU A 290 -8.05 -9.98 2.03
C LEU A 290 -8.80 -9.97 0.69
N ASP A 291 -8.60 -10.99 -0.14
CA ASP A 291 -9.25 -11.09 -1.44
C ASP A 291 -10.75 -11.43 -1.33
N HIS A 292 -11.16 -12.18 -0.29
CA HIS A 292 -12.50 -12.77 -0.20
C HIS A 292 -13.37 -12.18 0.93
N GLN A 293 -12.81 -11.32 1.79
CA GLN A 293 -13.39 -10.67 2.98
C GLN A 293 -13.92 -11.63 4.08
N SER A 294 -14.64 -12.68 3.72
CA SER A 294 -15.11 -13.73 4.60
C SER A 294 -15.11 -15.07 3.87
N MET A 295 -14.61 -16.13 4.50
CA MET A 295 -14.56 -17.45 3.86
C MET A 295 -14.76 -18.57 4.87
N THR A 296 -15.35 -19.70 4.44
CA THR A 296 -15.50 -20.87 5.32
C THR A 296 -14.14 -21.55 5.54
N ILE A 297 -13.95 -22.22 6.68
CA ILE A 297 -12.69 -22.94 6.96
C ILE A 297 -12.37 -23.99 5.89
N ASP A 298 -13.40 -24.63 5.33
CA ASP A 298 -13.23 -25.67 4.30
C ASP A 298 -12.79 -25.08 2.95
N ASP A 299 -13.33 -23.92 2.57
CA ASP A 299 -12.91 -23.20 1.37
C ASP A 299 -11.50 -22.62 1.54
N LEU A 300 -11.19 -22.05 2.71
CA LEU A 300 -9.85 -21.58 3.07
C LEU A 300 -8.82 -22.70 3.02
N ARG A 301 -9.17 -23.88 3.52
CA ARG A 301 -8.31 -25.07 3.43
C ARG A 301 -8.06 -25.48 1.99
N LYS A 302 -9.07 -25.39 1.12
CA LYS A 302 -8.95 -25.77 -0.29
C LYS A 302 -8.05 -24.80 -1.06
N ASP A 303 -8.19 -23.51 -0.81
CA ASP A 303 -7.39 -22.48 -1.50
C ASP A 303 -5.93 -22.48 -1.01
N LEU A 304 -5.69 -22.65 0.28
CA LEU A 304 -4.33 -22.80 0.82
C LEU A 304 -3.63 -24.09 0.36
N ALA A 305 -4.38 -25.17 0.19
CA ALA A 305 -3.84 -26.40 -0.38
C ALA A 305 -3.46 -26.22 -1.87
N SER A 306 -4.22 -25.40 -2.61
CA SER A 306 -3.95 -25.10 -4.01
C SER A 306 -2.67 -24.26 -4.21
N THR A 307 -2.33 -23.42 -3.23
CA THR A 307 -1.12 -22.59 -3.22
C THR A 307 0.10 -23.30 -2.59
N GLY A 308 -0.06 -24.56 -2.17
CA GLY A 308 1.04 -25.40 -1.68
C GLY A 308 1.35 -25.26 -0.19
N HIS A 309 0.46 -24.65 0.59
CA HIS A 309 0.63 -24.49 2.04
C HIS A 309 0.11 -25.70 2.82
N ALA A 310 0.77 -26.02 3.93
CA ALA A 310 0.33 -27.07 4.84
C ALA A 310 -0.93 -26.65 5.60
N THR A 311 -2.00 -27.43 5.47
CA THR A 311 -3.33 -27.12 6.05
C THR A 311 -3.70 -27.97 7.26
N THR A 312 -2.76 -28.81 7.73
CA THR A 312 -2.92 -29.69 8.90
C THR A 312 -3.21 -28.91 10.18
N ASP A 313 -2.58 -27.74 10.33
CA ASP A 313 -2.65 -26.94 11.56
C ASP A 313 -3.54 -25.71 11.42
N LEU A 314 -4.32 -25.60 10.34
CA LEU A 314 -5.15 -24.43 10.04
C LEU A 314 -6.06 -23.98 11.21
N PRO A 315 -6.73 -24.88 11.97
CA PRO A 315 -7.53 -24.47 13.13
C PRO A 315 -6.69 -23.82 14.25
N LEU A 316 -5.46 -24.29 14.45
CA LEU A 316 -4.54 -23.74 15.45
C LEU A 316 -4.01 -22.38 15.00
N LEU A 317 -3.74 -22.21 13.70
CA LEU A 317 -3.32 -20.94 13.12
C LEU A 317 -4.42 -19.88 13.18
N ILE A 318 -5.67 -20.25 12.88
CA ILE A 318 -6.83 -19.34 13.01
C ILE A 318 -7.00 -18.92 14.47
N ASN A 319 -6.79 -19.82 15.43
CA ASN A 319 -6.86 -19.48 16.85
C ASN A 319 -5.74 -18.50 17.27
N HIS A 320 -4.54 -18.63 16.70
CA HIS A 320 -3.45 -17.66 16.93
C HIS A 320 -3.75 -16.32 16.27
N LEU A 321 -4.29 -16.30 15.06
CA LEU A 321 -4.71 -15.08 14.36
C LEU A 321 -5.86 -14.37 15.09
N LYS A 322 -6.76 -15.11 15.71
CA LYS A 322 -7.82 -14.58 16.57
C LYS A 322 -7.28 -13.94 17.85
N LYS A 323 -6.25 -14.54 18.46
CA LYS A 323 -5.63 -13.99 19.69
C LYS A 323 -4.91 -12.66 19.47
N ILE A 324 -4.44 -12.41 18.24
CA ILE A 324 -3.77 -11.16 17.87
C ILE A 324 -4.74 -10.15 17.23
N GLY A 325 -6.05 -10.36 17.36
CA GLY A 325 -7.07 -9.44 16.82
C GLY A 325 -7.12 -9.36 15.29
N ALA A 326 -6.45 -10.26 14.55
CA ALA A 326 -6.41 -10.19 13.09
C ALA A 326 -7.66 -10.79 12.42
N VAL A 327 -8.39 -11.67 13.12
CA VAL A 327 -9.43 -12.51 12.52
C VAL A 327 -10.57 -12.79 13.51
N VAL A 328 -11.82 -12.57 13.08
CA VAL A 328 -13.04 -13.02 13.76
C VAL A 328 -13.49 -14.36 13.18
N THR A 329 -14.06 -15.19 14.04
CA THR A 329 -14.68 -16.46 13.65
C THR A 329 -16.16 -16.44 13.99
N ASP A 330 -17.01 -16.45 12.97
CA ASP A 330 -18.46 -16.48 13.12
C ASP A 330 -19.03 -17.83 12.69
N THR A 331 -20.13 -18.26 13.33
CA THR A 331 -20.80 -19.49 12.95
C THR A 331 -21.97 -19.17 12.03
N ILE A 332 -21.82 -19.44 10.74
CA ILE A 332 -22.86 -19.24 9.74
C ILE A 332 -23.56 -20.55 9.41
N VAL A 333 -24.86 -20.50 9.10
CA VAL A 333 -25.63 -21.68 8.71
C VAL A 333 -25.72 -21.72 7.19
N VAL A 334 -24.93 -22.59 6.55
CA VAL A 334 -24.97 -22.81 5.10
C VAL A 334 -25.60 -24.16 4.82
N GLY A 335 -26.76 -24.18 4.16
CA GLY A 335 -27.47 -25.42 3.81
C GLY A 335 -27.98 -26.23 5.01
N GLY A 336 -28.29 -25.59 6.14
CA GLY A 336 -28.81 -26.25 7.35
C GLY A 336 -27.74 -26.87 8.25
N LYS A 337 -26.45 -26.70 7.95
CA LYS A 337 -25.32 -27.08 8.81
C LYS A 337 -24.62 -25.82 9.33
N GLN A 338 -24.25 -25.83 10.60
CA GLN A 338 -23.42 -24.80 11.20
C GLN A 338 -21.98 -24.98 10.71
N VAL A 339 -21.44 -23.95 10.07
CA VAL A 339 -20.08 -23.91 9.53
C VAL A 339 -19.39 -22.67 10.07
N MET A 340 -18.14 -22.81 10.48
CA MET A 340 -17.33 -21.68 10.92
C MET A 340 -16.82 -20.90 9.70
N ALA A 341 -17.19 -19.63 9.64
CA ALA A 341 -16.60 -18.65 8.73
C ALA A 341 -15.52 -17.87 9.46
N VAL A 342 -14.53 -17.46 8.69
CA VAL A 342 -13.36 -16.73 9.12
C VAL A 342 -13.36 -15.42 8.35
N GLN A 343 -13.31 -14.31 9.07
CA GLN A 343 -13.34 -12.95 8.51
C GLN A 343 -12.23 -12.13 9.15
N LEU A 344 -11.64 -11.21 8.40
CA LEU A 344 -10.69 -10.25 8.97
C LEU A 344 -11.41 -9.32 9.95
N ASP A 345 -10.86 -9.19 11.16
CA ASP A 345 -11.36 -8.22 12.11
C ASP A 345 -10.73 -6.85 11.81
N PHE A 346 -11.55 -5.90 11.39
CA PHE A 346 -11.11 -4.52 11.15
C PHE A 346 -11.42 -3.60 12.34
N ASN A 347 -12.20 -4.07 13.33
CA ASN A 347 -12.63 -3.28 14.47
C ASN A 347 -11.86 -3.64 15.74
N GLY A 348 -11.40 -4.89 15.90
CA GLY A 348 -10.59 -5.31 17.04
C GLY A 348 -9.16 -4.73 17.13
N LEU A 349 -8.81 -3.82 16.21
CA LEU A 349 -7.51 -3.13 16.11
C LEU A 349 -7.63 -1.60 16.19
N ALA A 350 -8.85 -1.08 16.35
CA ALA A 350 -9.08 0.29 16.76
C ALA A 350 -9.32 0.25 18.27
N ASP A 351 -8.44 0.89 19.05
CA ASP A 351 -8.61 1.01 20.49
C ASP A 351 -10.04 1.47 20.84
N ASP A 352 -10.76 0.62 21.58
CA ASP A 352 -11.87 1.06 22.40
C ASP A 352 -11.26 1.93 23.53
N GLU A 353 -11.06 3.22 23.24
CA GLU A 353 -10.92 4.24 24.27
C GLU A 353 -12.15 4.19 25.19
N TYR A 354 -11.92 3.77 26.44
CA TYR A 354 -12.66 4.16 27.64
C TYR A 354 -14.16 4.46 27.50
N ASP A 355 -15.01 3.43 27.60
CA ASP A 355 -16.36 3.58 28.15
C ASP A 355 -16.30 3.47 29.69
N GLU A 356 -15.68 4.46 30.34
CA GLU A 356 -16.07 4.84 31.70
C GLU A 356 -17.29 5.77 31.58
N ASP A 357 -18.50 5.20 31.58
CA ASP A 357 -19.71 5.77 32.20
C ASP A 357 -20.98 5.04 31.73
N VAL A 358 -21.33 3.91 32.34
CA VAL A 358 -22.75 3.60 32.67
C VAL A 358 -22.81 2.64 33.87
N VAL A 359 -22.63 3.16 35.09
CA VAL A 359 -23.22 2.56 36.31
C VAL A 359 -24.06 3.62 37.01
N MET A 360 -25.25 3.85 36.47
CA MET A 360 -26.43 4.34 37.18
C MET A 360 -27.56 3.47 36.60
N GLY A 361 -27.94 2.35 37.20
CA GLY A 361 -28.50 2.30 38.54
C GLY A 361 -30.00 2.60 38.44
N ASP A 362 -30.78 1.68 37.88
CA ASP A 362 -32.24 1.67 38.00
C ASP A 362 -32.72 0.22 38.15
N GLU A 363 -32.54 -0.31 39.37
CA GLU A 363 -33.46 -1.30 39.92
C GLU A 363 -34.50 -0.58 40.76
N ASP A 364 -35.75 -0.98 40.54
CA ASP A 364 -36.92 -0.84 41.39
C ASP A 364 -37.56 0.54 41.58
N LYS A 365 -38.70 0.70 40.89
CA LYS A 365 -39.99 0.65 41.60
C LYS A 365 -41.17 0.27 40.71
N ALA A 366 -41.71 -0.90 41.03
CA ALA A 366 -43.09 -1.28 40.78
C ALA A 366 -44.09 -0.35 41.49
N ALA A 367 -45.35 -0.43 41.03
CA ALA A 367 -46.61 0.05 41.62
C ALA A 367 -47.09 1.47 41.24
N ALA A 368 -47.87 1.54 40.15
CA ALA A 368 -49.28 1.98 40.13
C ALA A 368 -49.81 2.00 38.69
#